data_AF-A0A8H2QFH0-F1
#
_entry.id   AF-A0A8H2QFH0-F1
#
_cell.length_a   1.000
_cell.length_b   1.000
_cell.length_c   1.000
_cell.angle_alpha   90.00
_cell.angle_beta   90.00
_cell.angle_gamma   90.00
#
_symmetry.space_group_name_H-M   'P 1'
#
loop_
_entity.id
_entity.type
_entity.pdbx_description
1 polymer ?
#
loop_
_entity_poly.entity_id
_entity_poly.type
_entity_poly.pdbx_seq_one_letter_code
_entity_poly.pdbx_strand_id
1 'polypeptide(L)'
;MKNNYTLVLLVLIILGCSPKYKITPNKTNLNFSNSNLIDGCLVSGSNLMDIHGLPKITDFPGNKNFESHFYKNVGKIMGLMDIQKNYDTRVYVYEDGLSPNAIAFNGRIDNYSSYLILFGENMILNHVIPTGDYGEDLNTIIMQSILAHEFAHIGQYIKNVNGSTRDLELMADVMSGWYVGYLTSNEGQIQVESGIENVPNIRLAMIDSYNSGDYAYNAPDHHGTPQMRLDAFLFGVELSLQKGIFSYWDAFNLAKLKYNL
;
A
#
# COMPACT_ATOMS: atom_id res chain seq x y z
N MET A 1 53.86 -23.15 14.88
CA MET A 1 53.20 -21.84 14.68
C MET A 1 51.75 -22.12 14.31
N LYS A 2 50.81 -21.97 15.26
CA LYS A 2 49.36 -22.13 15.04
C LYS A 2 48.75 -20.74 15.21
N ASN A 3 48.16 -20.20 14.14
CA ASN A 3 47.47 -18.92 14.17
C ASN A 3 46.02 -19.16 14.61
N ASN A 4 45.67 -18.62 15.77
CA ASN A 4 44.29 -18.54 16.24
C ASN A 4 43.65 -17.28 15.63
N TYR A 5 42.62 -17.45 14.80
CA TYR A 5 41.74 -16.36 14.41
C TYR A 5 40.60 -16.29 15.44
N THR A 6 40.60 -15.24 16.25
CA THR A 6 39.50 -14.91 17.14
C THR A 6 38.40 -14.25 16.31
N LEU A 7 37.28 -14.96 16.14
CA LEU A 7 36.06 -14.44 15.52
C LEU A 7 35.40 -13.46 16.49
N VAL A 8 35.48 -12.15 16.20
CA VAL A 8 34.73 -11.13 16.95
C VAL A 8 33.33 -11.05 16.37
N LEU A 9 32.37 -11.65 17.06
CA LEU A 9 30.94 -11.54 16.76
C LEU A 9 30.48 -10.15 17.23
N LEU A 10 30.37 -9.20 16.30
CA LEU A 10 29.82 -7.88 16.56
C LEU A 10 28.28 -7.98 16.57
N VAL A 11 27.70 -8.16 17.75
CA VAL A 11 26.24 -8.09 17.94
C VAL A 11 25.83 -6.62 17.98
N LEU A 12 25.37 -6.08 16.85
CA LEU A 12 24.74 -4.76 16.80
C LEU A 12 23.31 -4.87 17.36
N ILE A 13 23.13 -4.56 18.64
CA ILE A 13 21.81 -4.36 19.23
C ILE A 13 21.32 -2.97 18.79
N ILE A 14 20.59 -2.91 17.68
CA ILE A 14 19.84 -1.71 17.29
C ILE A 14 18.62 -1.64 18.21
N LEU A 15 18.75 -0.91 19.33
CA LEU A 15 17.60 -0.44 20.10
C LEU A 15 16.86 0.61 19.26
N GLY A 16 16.00 0.14 18.36
CA GLY A 16 15.08 0.97 17.61
C GLY A 16 14.10 1.64 18.56
N CYS A 17 14.32 2.92 18.86
CA CYS A 17 13.27 3.79 19.35
C CYS A 17 12.23 3.94 18.24
N SER A 18 11.21 3.07 18.21
CA SER A 18 10.01 3.34 17.41
C SER A 18 9.41 4.66 17.91
N PRO A 19 9.17 5.66 17.05
CA PRO A 19 8.35 6.80 17.42
C PRO A 19 7.00 6.26 17.92
N LYS A 20 6.64 6.66 19.13
CA LYS A 20 5.33 6.32 19.72
C LYS A 20 4.26 7.08 18.94
N TYR A 21 3.78 6.48 17.85
CA TYR A 21 2.54 6.91 17.22
C TYR A 21 1.40 6.60 18.20
N LYS A 22 0.98 7.62 18.97
CA LYS A 22 -0.30 7.57 19.68
C LYS A 22 -1.40 7.76 18.65
N ILE A 23 -1.84 6.69 18.02
CA ILE A 23 -3.14 6.67 17.32
C ILE A 23 -4.16 6.35 18.40
N THR A 24 -4.84 7.39 18.89
CA THR A 24 -6.03 7.22 19.72
C THR A 24 -7.19 7.65 18.84
N PRO A 25 -8.09 6.76 18.39
CA PRO A 25 -9.26 7.18 17.65
C PRO A 25 -10.19 7.88 18.65
N ASN A 26 -10.05 9.20 18.77
CA ASN A 26 -11.09 9.99 19.41
C ASN A 26 -12.27 10.01 18.45
N LYS A 27 -13.36 9.34 18.84
CA LYS A 27 -14.67 9.42 18.21
C LYS A 27 -15.19 10.86 18.34
N THR A 28 -14.73 11.76 17.48
CA THR A 28 -15.23 13.12 17.36
C THR A 28 -15.80 13.31 15.98
N ASN A 29 -17.00 13.90 15.92
CA ASN A 29 -17.79 14.20 14.71
C ASN A 29 -16.89 14.57 13.51
N LEU A 30 -16.89 13.67 12.53
CA LEU A 30 -16.08 13.75 11.32
C LEU A 30 -16.88 14.59 10.29
N ASN A 31 -16.21 15.46 9.53
CA ASN A 31 -16.84 16.28 8.49
C ASN A 31 -16.15 16.00 7.15
N PHE A 32 -16.77 15.24 6.24
CA PHE A 32 -16.34 15.24 4.84
C PHE A 32 -16.76 16.56 4.20
N SER A 33 -15.79 17.32 3.71
CA SER A 33 -16.03 18.40 2.76
C SER A 33 -15.59 17.93 1.38
N ASN A 34 -16.53 17.79 0.43
CA ASN A 34 -16.33 17.63 -1.03
C ASN A 34 -14.96 17.06 -1.46
N SER A 35 -14.72 15.78 -1.18
CA SER A 35 -13.53 15.07 -1.65
C SER A 35 -13.77 14.57 -3.08
N ASN A 36 -12.85 14.88 -4.00
CA ASN A 36 -12.77 14.16 -5.27
C ASN A 36 -12.15 12.79 -4.96
N LEU A 37 -12.99 11.76 -4.89
CA LEU A 37 -12.52 10.38 -4.91
C LEU A 37 -11.87 10.12 -6.28
N ILE A 38 -10.77 9.37 -6.33
CA ILE A 38 -10.38 8.73 -7.58
C ILE A 38 -11.49 7.72 -7.91
N ASP A 39 -12.09 7.85 -9.09
CA ASP A 39 -13.31 7.18 -9.57
C ASP A 39 -13.19 5.64 -9.74
N GLY A 40 -12.24 4.98 -9.05
CA GLY A 40 -12.04 3.54 -9.06
C GLY A 40 -12.50 2.85 -7.78
N CYS A 41 -11.97 3.25 -6.62
CA CYS A 41 -12.27 2.59 -5.35
C CYS A 41 -13.46 3.28 -4.65
N LEU A 42 -14.69 2.81 -4.90
CA LEU A 42 -15.92 3.38 -4.33
C LEU A 42 -16.31 2.72 -2.99
N VAL A 43 -16.77 3.53 -2.02
CA VAL A 43 -17.50 3.03 -0.84
C VAL A 43 -18.98 2.89 -1.20
N SER A 44 -19.47 1.67 -1.40
CA SER A 44 -20.89 1.42 -1.71
C SER A 44 -21.63 0.73 -0.56
N GLY A 45 -22.60 1.41 0.05
CA GLY A 45 -23.58 0.80 0.98
C GLY A 45 -24.05 1.75 2.09
N SER A 46 -25.37 1.92 2.26
CA SER A 46 -25.95 2.82 3.28
C SER A 46 -25.64 2.42 4.72
N ASN A 47 -25.29 1.14 4.95
CA ASN A 47 -24.96 0.60 6.27
C ASN A 47 -23.46 0.67 6.59
N LEU A 48 -22.62 1.05 5.61
CA LEU A 48 -21.16 1.24 5.77
C LEU A 48 -20.82 2.68 6.12
N MET A 49 -21.85 3.54 6.11
CA MET A 49 -21.75 4.94 6.45
C MET A 49 -22.26 5.19 7.87
N ASP A 50 -21.63 6.10 8.59
CA ASP A 50 -22.08 6.60 9.87
C ASP A 50 -23.29 7.54 9.70
N ILE A 51 -23.77 8.09 10.81
CA ILE A 51 -24.92 9.00 10.84
C ILE A 51 -24.72 10.30 10.02
N HIS A 52 -23.49 10.56 9.56
CA HIS A 52 -23.11 11.70 8.75
C HIS A 52 -22.83 11.33 7.29
N GLY A 53 -23.04 10.07 6.89
CA GLY A 53 -22.77 9.60 5.53
C GLY A 53 -21.29 9.29 5.28
N LEU A 54 -20.51 9.04 6.34
CA LEU A 54 -19.06 8.81 6.25
C LEU A 54 -18.69 7.36 6.50
N PRO A 55 -17.64 6.82 5.89
CA PRO A 55 -17.18 5.46 6.18
C PRO A 55 -17.00 5.25 7.69
N LYS A 56 -17.63 4.21 8.25
CA LYS A 56 -17.59 3.93 9.67
C LYS A 56 -16.20 3.42 10.06
N ILE A 57 -15.41 4.29 10.68
CA ILE A 57 -14.08 3.94 11.21
C ILE A 57 -14.23 2.96 12.38
N THR A 58 -13.46 1.87 12.33
CA THR A 58 -13.45 0.82 13.34
C THR A 58 -12.08 0.72 14.03
N ASP A 59 -12.05 -0.01 15.15
CA ASP A 59 -10.77 -0.42 15.74
C ASP A 59 -10.10 -1.46 14.84
N PHE A 60 -8.78 -1.59 14.94
CA PHE A 60 -8.05 -2.56 14.13
C PHE A 60 -8.52 -4.01 14.42
N PRO A 61 -8.88 -4.81 13.40
CA PRO A 61 -9.35 -6.17 13.61
C PRO A 61 -8.23 -7.11 14.07
N GLY A 62 -8.58 -8.09 14.90
CA GLY A 62 -7.63 -9.08 15.40
C GLY A 62 -6.90 -8.62 16.65
N ASN A 63 -5.60 -8.94 16.74
CA ASN A 63 -4.81 -8.74 17.95
C ASN A 63 -3.76 -7.62 17.79
N LYS A 64 -3.18 -7.17 18.92
CA LYS A 64 -2.18 -6.10 18.93
C LYS A 64 -0.91 -6.38 18.12
N ASN A 65 -0.57 -7.65 17.90
CA ASN A 65 0.58 -7.98 17.05
C ASN A 65 0.24 -7.70 15.58
N PHE A 66 -0.97 -8.02 15.12
CA PHE A 66 -1.42 -7.70 13.76
C PHE A 66 -1.46 -6.19 13.54
N GLU A 67 -2.05 -5.47 14.49
CA GLU A 67 -2.12 -4.01 14.47
C GLU A 67 -0.72 -3.39 14.39
N SER A 68 0.19 -3.81 15.28
CA SER A 68 1.58 -3.34 15.30
C SER A 68 2.32 -3.65 13.99
N HIS A 69 2.11 -4.86 13.45
CA HIS A 69 2.72 -5.28 12.19
C HIS A 69 2.19 -4.44 11.02
N PHE A 70 0.88 -4.24 10.91
CA PHE A 70 0.25 -3.41 9.89
C PHE A 70 0.77 -1.97 9.93
N TYR A 71 0.71 -1.32 11.08
CA TYR A 71 1.16 0.07 11.19
C TYR A 71 2.68 0.25 11.05
N LYS A 72 3.47 -0.78 11.39
CA LYS A 72 4.90 -0.80 11.05
C LYS A 72 5.12 -0.75 9.54
N ASN A 73 4.33 -1.50 8.77
CA ASN A 73 4.40 -1.48 7.31
C ASN A 73 3.91 -0.17 6.71
N VAL A 74 2.82 0.42 7.24
CA VAL A 74 2.39 1.78 6.90
C VAL A 74 3.55 2.76 7.09
N GLY A 75 4.21 2.74 8.26
CA GLY A 75 5.36 3.60 8.52
C GLY A 75 6.53 3.38 7.56
N LYS A 76 6.83 2.12 7.20
CA LYS A 76 7.87 1.77 6.21
C LYS A 76 7.55 2.34 4.84
N ILE A 77 6.32 2.15 4.35
CA ILE A 77 5.88 2.64 3.03
C ILE A 77 5.96 4.15 3.00
N MET A 78 5.33 4.83 3.96
CA MET A 78 5.33 6.30 3.99
C MET A 78 6.74 6.89 4.06
N GLY A 79 7.66 6.24 4.79
CA GLY A 79 9.06 6.66 4.88
C GLY A 79 9.81 6.46 3.56
N LEU A 80 9.60 5.33 2.89
CA LEU A 80 10.22 5.04 1.60
C LEU A 80 9.68 5.94 0.47
N MET A 81 8.38 6.23 0.50
CA MET A 81 7.72 7.07 -0.51
C MET A 81 7.89 8.57 -0.25
N ASP A 82 8.51 8.95 0.88
CA ASP A 82 8.69 10.34 1.32
C ASP A 82 7.36 11.14 1.37
N ILE A 83 6.29 10.47 1.83
CA ILE A 83 4.94 11.07 1.95
C ILE A 83 4.74 11.68 3.35
N GLN A 84 5.58 11.36 4.35
CA GLN A 84 5.35 11.75 5.75
C GLN A 84 5.55 13.22 6.06
N LYS A 85 6.57 13.87 5.48
CA LYS A 85 7.14 15.06 6.14
C LYS A 85 6.30 16.33 5.98
N ASN A 86 5.41 16.40 4.99
CA ASN A 86 4.73 17.64 4.61
C ASN A 86 3.23 17.50 4.28
N TYR A 87 2.65 16.30 4.34
CA TYR A 87 1.33 16.04 3.73
C TYR A 87 0.28 15.51 4.71
N ASP A 88 0.64 15.27 5.97
CA ASP A 88 -0.29 14.80 7.02
C ASP A 88 -1.17 13.60 6.61
N THR A 89 -0.57 12.64 5.91
CA THR A 89 -1.28 11.43 5.46
C THR A 89 -1.59 10.50 6.63
N ARG A 90 -2.81 9.98 6.72
CA ARG A 90 -3.23 9.02 7.76
C ARG A 90 -3.89 7.78 7.17
N VAL A 91 -3.76 6.67 7.87
CA VAL A 91 -4.41 5.39 7.53
C VAL A 91 -5.37 5.04 8.67
N TYR A 92 -6.62 4.73 8.31
CA TYR A 92 -7.64 4.24 9.24
C TYR A 92 -8.19 2.90 8.78
N VAL A 93 -8.73 2.14 9.72
CA VAL A 93 -9.54 0.95 9.41
C VAL A 93 -11.01 1.33 9.37
N TYR A 94 -11.78 0.78 8.43
CA TYR A 94 -13.22 1.03 8.33
C TYR A 94 -14.02 -0.23 8.04
N GLU A 95 -15.32 -0.17 8.32
CA GLU A 95 -16.28 -1.23 8.00
C GLU A 95 -16.60 -1.21 6.49
N ASP A 96 -16.00 -2.16 5.76
CA ASP A 96 -16.15 -2.37 4.31
C ASP A 96 -17.25 -3.40 3.96
N GLY A 97 -17.91 -3.97 4.98
CA GLY A 97 -19.03 -4.89 4.79
C GLY A 97 -18.66 -6.16 4.06
N LEU A 98 -19.45 -6.57 3.07
CA LEU A 98 -19.20 -7.80 2.30
C LEU A 98 -18.30 -7.57 1.07
N SER A 99 -17.77 -6.36 0.90
CA SER A 99 -16.98 -5.96 -0.26
C SER A 99 -15.62 -5.45 0.21
N PRO A 100 -14.66 -6.36 0.46
CA PRO A 100 -13.30 -6.01 0.89
C PRO A 100 -12.70 -4.92 0.03
N ASN A 101 -12.28 -3.80 0.63
CA ASN A 101 -11.81 -2.66 -0.14
C ASN A 101 -10.78 -1.80 0.62
N ALA A 102 -9.92 -1.11 -0.11
CA ALA A 102 -9.04 -0.05 0.39
C ALA A 102 -9.18 1.17 -0.52
N ILE A 103 -9.08 2.38 0.04
CA ILE A 103 -9.35 3.61 -0.71
C ILE A 103 -8.47 4.75 -0.22
N ALA A 104 -7.79 5.38 -1.16
CA ALA A 104 -7.06 6.63 -0.98
C ALA A 104 -7.87 7.84 -1.45
N PHE A 105 -7.95 8.89 -0.65
CA PHE A 105 -8.58 10.14 -1.08
C PHE A 105 -7.91 11.41 -0.54
N ASN A 106 -8.05 12.48 -1.32
CA ASN A 106 -7.68 13.84 -0.94
C ASN A 106 -8.84 14.46 -0.15
N GLY A 107 -8.67 14.53 1.17
CA GLY A 107 -9.72 14.96 2.06
C GLY A 107 -9.31 14.77 3.51
N ARG A 108 -10.23 15.14 4.40
CA ARG A 108 -10.01 15.10 5.83
C ARG A 108 -11.17 14.42 6.54
N ILE A 109 -10.83 13.61 7.53
CA ILE A 109 -11.74 12.97 8.46
C ILE A 109 -11.53 13.58 9.85
N ASP A 110 -10.33 14.10 10.12
CA ASP A 110 -10.01 14.85 11.33
C ASP A 110 -9.39 16.23 11.00
N ASN A 111 -9.06 17.02 12.02
CA ASN A 111 -8.48 18.37 11.84
C ASN A 111 -7.01 18.35 11.39
N TYR A 112 -6.42 17.17 11.20
CA TYR A 112 -4.99 17.02 10.99
C TYR A 112 -4.66 16.42 9.64
N SER A 113 -5.55 15.64 9.03
CA SER A 113 -5.31 14.93 7.77
C SER A 113 -5.59 15.81 6.55
N SER A 114 -4.68 15.76 5.57
CA SER A 114 -4.94 16.26 4.21
C SER A 114 -5.16 15.13 3.21
N TYR A 115 -4.63 13.95 3.52
CA TYR A 115 -4.71 12.75 2.69
C TYR A 115 -5.01 11.55 3.57
N LEU A 116 -5.86 10.67 3.08
CA LEU A 116 -6.39 9.56 3.85
C LEU A 116 -6.37 8.28 3.05
N ILE A 117 -6.02 7.19 3.74
CA ILE A 117 -6.27 5.84 3.28
C ILE A 117 -7.24 5.19 4.26
N LEU A 118 -8.35 4.68 3.74
CA LEU A 118 -9.28 3.82 4.46
C LEU A 118 -9.03 2.40 4.05
N PHE A 119 -8.63 1.57 5.01
CA PHE A 119 -8.34 0.18 4.77
C PHE A 119 -9.44 -0.68 5.38
N GLY A 120 -10.09 -1.51 4.56
CA GLY A 120 -11.25 -2.27 4.98
C GLY A 120 -10.94 -3.35 6.02
N GLU A 121 -11.83 -3.51 6.99
CA GLU A 121 -11.73 -4.54 8.01
C GLU A 121 -11.71 -5.94 7.40
N ASN A 122 -12.65 -6.24 6.49
CA ASN A 122 -12.70 -7.53 5.80
C ASN A 122 -11.55 -7.69 4.81
N MET A 123 -11.02 -6.59 4.24
CA MET A 123 -9.77 -6.64 3.48
C MET A 123 -8.58 -7.13 4.34
N ILE A 124 -8.44 -6.65 5.58
CA ILE A 124 -7.40 -7.15 6.49
C ILE A 124 -7.64 -8.63 6.83
N LEU A 125 -8.88 -8.98 7.20
CA LEU A 125 -9.22 -10.33 7.64
C LEU A 125 -9.07 -11.39 6.53
N ASN A 126 -9.35 -11.03 5.27
CA ASN A 126 -9.15 -11.93 4.12
C ASN A 126 -7.69 -12.28 3.84
N HIS A 127 -6.76 -11.50 4.39
CA HIS A 127 -5.33 -11.71 4.25
C HIS A 127 -4.68 -12.30 5.50
N VAL A 128 -5.48 -12.77 6.46
CA VAL A 128 -4.98 -13.57 7.58
C VAL A 128 -4.64 -14.98 7.05
N ILE A 129 -3.41 -15.42 7.32
CA ILE A 129 -2.89 -16.74 6.96
C ILE A 129 -2.61 -17.56 8.23
N PRO A 130 -2.94 -18.86 8.24
CA PRO A 130 -2.55 -19.74 9.33
C PRO A 130 -1.03 -19.99 9.29
N THR A 131 -0.37 -19.92 10.45
CA THR A 131 1.05 -20.22 10.65
C THR A 131 1.29 -21.59 11.29
N GLY A 132 0.27 -22.46 11.28
CA GLY A 132 0.31 -23.79 11.90
C GLY A 132 0.20 -23.69 13.43
N ASP A 133 1.10 -24.36 14.15
CA ASP A 133 1.08 -24.39 15.63
C ASP A 133 1.30 -23.02 16.30
N TYR A 134 1.73 -22.02 15.53
CA TYR A 134 2.00 -20.67 16.00
C TYR A 134 0.81 -19.71 15.86
N GLY A 135 -0.34 -20.20 15.38
CA GLY A 135 -1.58 -19.43 15.25
C GLY A 135 -1.81 -18.87 13.85
N GLU A 136 -2.10 -17.58 13.76
CA GLU A 136 -2.41 -16.85 12.52
C GLU A 136 -1.45 -15.66 12.39
N ASP A 137 -1.11 -15.27 11.16
CA ASP A 137 -0.31 -14.08 10.81
C ASP A 137 -0.92 -13.38 9.58
N LEU A 138 -0.44 -12.20 9.22
CA LEU A 138 -0.88 -11.49 8.02
C LEU A 138 -0.04 -11.90 6.81
N ASN A 139 -0.70 -12.09 5.65
CA ASN A 139 -0.04 -12.16 4.35
C ASN A 139 0.57 -10.80 4.01
N THR A 140 1.73 -10.57 4.60
CA THR A 140 2.33 -9.26 4.75
C THR A 140 2.64 -8.63 3.40
N ILE A 141 3.06 -9.43 2.41
CA ILE A 141 3.43 -8.89 1.11
C ILE A 141 2.22 -8.42 0.30
N ILE A 142 1.08 -9.12 0.38
CA ILE A 142 -0.15 -8.68 -0.31
C ILE A 142 -0.67 -7.40 0.34
N MET A 143 -0.74 -7.38 1.68
CA MET A 143 -1.15 -6.17 2.41
C MET A 143 -0.24 -4.96 2.11
N GLN A 144 1.06 -5.20 2.00
CA GLN A 144 2.03 -4.19 1.61
C GLN A 144 1.85 -3.72 0.16
N SER A 145 1.52 -4.63 -0.76
CA SER A 145 1.21 -4.33 -2.17
C SER A 145 -0.02 -3.42 -2.28
N ILE A 146 -1.11 -3.77 -1.60
CA ILE A 146 -2.34 -2.97 -1.57
C ILE A 146 -2.07 -1.60 -0.94
N LEU A 147 -1.39 -1.54 0.21
CA LEU A 147 -1.02 -0.26 0.82
C LEU A 147 -0.14 0.60 -0.10
N ALA A 148 0.84 0.00 -0.78
CA ALA A 148 1.71 0.72 -1.70
C ALA A 148 0.93 1.28 -2.91
N HIS A 149 -0.07 0.55 -3.40
CA HIS A 149 -1.02 1.02 -4.41
C HIS A 149 -1.80 2.25 -3.88
N GLU A 150 -2.40 2.17 -2.69
CA GLU A 150 -3.14 3.30 -2.11
C GLU A 150 -2.24 4.53 -1.85
N PHE A 151 -1.01 4.32 -1.39
CA PHE A 151 -0.06 5.42 -1.24
C PHE A 151 0.37 6.03 -2.58
N ALA A 152 0.33 5.28 -3.67
CA ALA A 152 0.57 5.82 -5.00
C ALA A 152 -0.53 6.79 -5.45
N HIS A 153 -1.79 6.51 -5.13
CA HIS A 153 -2.89 7.47 -5.30
C HIS A 153 -2.68 8.73 -4.46
N ILE A 154 -2.19 8.60 -3.23
CA ILE A 154 -1.78 9.78 -2.44
C ILE A 154 -0.68 10.57 -3.16
N GLY A 155 0.31 9.89 -3.75
CA GLY A 155 1.31 10.52 -4.61
C GLY A 155 0.70 11.27 -5.80
N GLN A 156 -0.32 10.69 -6.45
CA GLN A 156 -1.05 11.32 -7.56
C GLN A 156 -1.76 12.60 -7.11
N TYR A 157 -2.44 12.60 -5.97
CA TYR A 157 -3.06 13.81 -5.42
C TYR A 157 -2.01 14.89 -5.09
N ILE A 158 -0.91 14.51 -4.42
CA ILE A 158 0.18 15.43 -4.06
C ILE A 158 0.78 16.10 -5.30
N LYS A 159 0.90 15.36 -6.40
CA LYS A 159 1.48 15.85 -7.66
C LYS A 159 0.44 16.41 -8.63
N ASN A 160 -0.83 16.47 -8.25
CA ASN A 160 -1.95 16.86 -9.11
C ASN A 160 -1.92 16.12 -10.47
N VAL A 161 -1.67 14.82 -10.43
CA VAL A 161 -1.72 13.95 -11.62
C VAL A 161 -3.18 13.78 -12.01
N ASN A 162 -3.49 14.00 -13.30
CA ASN A 162 -4.85 13.88 -13.83
C ASN A 162 -4.82 12.92 -15.03
N GLY A 163 -5.83 12.08 -15.15
CA GLY A 163 -5.92 11.07 -16.20
C GLY A 163 -7.27 10.37 -16.20
N SER A 164 -7.42 9.39 -17.08
CA SER A 164 -8.54 8.45 -16.96
C SER A 164 -8.37 7.59 -15.71
N THR A 165 -9.48 7.12 -15.11
CA THR A 165 -9.47 6.19 -13.97
C THR A 165 -8.50 5.05 -14.24
N ARG A 166 -8.65 4.39 -15.39
CA ARG A 166 -7.75 3.32 -15.84
C ARG A 166 -6.28 3.69 -15.79
N ASP A 167 -5.89 4.86 -16.32
CA ASP A 167 -4.46 5.20 -16.41
C ASP A 167 -3.88 5.57 -15.02
N LEU A 168 -4.69 6.21 -14.16
CA LEU A 168 -4.34 6.47 -12.76
C LEU A 168 -4.19 5.17 -11.96
N GLU A 169 -5.12 4.22 -12.14
CA GLU A 169 -5.00 2.87 -11.57
C GLU A 169 -3.70 2.22 -12.02
N LEU A 170 -3.47 2.10 -13.33
CA LEU A 170 -2.29 1.44 -13.87
C LEU A 170 -0.99 2.08 -13.38
N MET A 171 -0.96 3.40 -13.23
CA MET A 171 0.16 4.08 -12.60
C MET A 171 0.34 3.67 -11.12
N ALA A 172 -0.74 3.52 -10.35
CA ALA A 172 -0.67 3.04 -8.96
C ALA A 172 -0.13 1.60 -8.87
N ASP A 173 -0.48 0.72 -9.82
CA ASP A 173 0.09 -0.64 -9.87
C ASP A 173 1.58 -0.66 -10.19
N VAL A 174 2.06 0.24 -11.07
CA VAL A 174 3.51 0.39 -11.29
C VAL A 174 4.20 0.71 -9.96
N MET A 175 3.63 1.60 -9.15
CA MET A 175 4.23 1.98 -7.88
C MET A 175 4.15 0.89 -6.82
N SER A 176 3.05 0.12 -6.81
CA SER A 176 2.93 -1.08 -5.99
C SER A 176 3.98 -2.14 -6.34
N GLY A 177 4.12 -2.44 -7.64
CA GLY A 177 5.15 -3.35 -8.15
C GLY A 177 6.57 -2.89 -7.82
N TRP A 178 6.84 -1.59 -7.96
CA TRP A 178 8.13 -1.02 -7.58
C TRP A 178 8.43 -1.23 -6.09
N TYR A 179 7.45 -1.02 -5.22
CA TYR A 179 7.61 -1.24 -3.79
C TYR A 179 7.90 -2.71 -3.45
N VAL A 180 7.14 -3.64 -4.05
CA VAL A 180 7.33 -5.08 -3.84
C VAL A 180 8.70 -5.55 -4.34
N GLY A 181 9.13 -5.07 -5.51
CA GLY A 181 10.46 -5.38 -6.04
C GLY A 181 11.59 -4.78 -5.21
N TYR A 182 11.42 -3.56 -4.69
CA TYR A 182 12.36 -2.93 -3.75
C TYR A 182 12.52 -3.76 -2.48
N LEU A 183 11.42 -4.24 -1.88
CA LEU A 183 11.49 -5.12 -0.70
C LEU A 183 12.18 -6.44 -1.01
N THR A 184 11.83 -7.04 -2.15
CA THR A 184 12.32 -8.36 -2.57
C THR A 184 13.82 -8.35 -2.86
N SER A 185 14.34 -7.24 -3.39
CA SER A 185 15.77 -7.01 -3.62
C SER A 185 16.54 -6.64 -2.35
N ASN A 186 16.00 -6.89 -1.15
CA ASN A 186 16.55 -6.43 0.13
C ASN A 186 16.85 -4.92 0.09
N GLU A 187 15.83 -4.13 -0.24
CA GLU A 187 15.92 -2.67 -0.30
C GLU A 187 16.89 -2.20 -1.40
N GLY A 188 16.85 -2.86 -2.56
CA GLY A 188 17.70 -2.55 -3.72
C GLY A 188 19.14 -3.07 -3.62
N GLN A 189 19.47 -3.87 -2.60
CA GLN A 189 20.84 -4.37 -2.35
C GLN A 189 21.18 -5.65 -3.12
N ILE A 190 20.18 -6.42 -3.55
CA ILE A 190 20.35 -7.70 -4.24
C ILE A 190 19.82 -7.56 -5.67
N GLN A 191 20.68 -7.87 -6.64
CA GLN A 191 20.23 -8.06 -8.01
C GLN A 191 19.42 -9.35 -8.06
N VAL A 192 18.13 -9.23 -8.38
CA VAL A 192 17.29 -10.38 -8.70
C VAL A 192 17.58 -10.73 -10.15
N GLU A 193 18.32 -11.81 -10.39
CA GLU A 193 18.54 -12.35 -11.73
C GLU A 193 17.22 -12.91 -12.31
N SER A 194 17.19 -13.13 -13.63
CA SER A 194 16.00 -13.50 -14.42
C SER A 194 15.06 -14.50 -13.73
N GLY A 195 13.74 -14.29 -13.89
CA GLY A 195 12.69 -15.12 -13.31
C GLY A 195 12.01 -14.50 -12.09
N ILE A 196 11.79 -13.18 -12.09
CA ILE A 196 11.17 -12.42 -10.99
C ILE A 196 9.79 -12.97 -10.59
N GLU A 197 9.07 -13.54 -11.55
CA GLU A 197 7.78 -14.20 -11.39
C GLU A 197 7.85 -15.47 -10.52
N ASN A 198 9.06 -16.04 -10.35
CA ASN A 198 9.29 -17.20 -9.51
C ASN A 198 9.61 -16.84 -8.05
N VAL A 199 9.81 -15.54 -7.74
CA VAL A 199 10.02 -15.12 -6.35
C VAL A 199 8.68 -15.16 -5.61
N PRO A 200 8.54 -15.93 -4.52
CA PRO A 200 7.24 -16.17 -3.89
C PRO A 200 6.48 -14.89 -3.52
N ASN A 201 7.19 -13.89 -2.99
CA ASN A 201 6.60 -12.61 -2.60
C ASN A 201 6.07 -11.81 -3.79
N ILE A 202 6.83 -11.76 -4.89
CA ILE A 202 6.40 -11.12 -6.14
C ILE A 202 5.19 -11.87 -6.70
N ARG A 203 5.22 -13.21 -6.71
CA ARG A 203 4.11 -14.02 -7.22
C ARG A 203 2.81 -13.81 -6.45
N LEU A 204 2.88 -13.70 -5.12
CA LEU A 204 1.70 -13.43 -4.29
C LEU A 204 1.09 -12.05 -4.60
N ALA A 205 1.92 -11.02 -4.76
CA ALA A 205 1.45 -9.68 -5.11
C ALA A 205 0.97 -9.58 -6.57
N MET A 206 1.55 -10.35 -7.51
CA MET A 206 1.06 -10.44 -8.89
C MET A 206 -0.37 -10.99 -8.95
N ILE A 207 -0.71 -11.98 -8.11
CA ILE A 207 -2.06 -12.54 -8.06
C ILE A 207 -3.07 -11.46 -7.63
N ASP A 208 -2.71 -10.65 -6.63
CA ASP A 208 -3.54 -9.55 -6.14
C ASP A 208 -3.78 -8.47 -7.21
N SER A 209 -2.71 -7.99 -7.88
CA SER A 209 -2.83 -7.02 -8.99
C SER A 209 -3.67 -7.57 -10.15
N TYR A 210 -3.46 -8.83 -10.54
CA TYR A 210 -4.26 -9.46 -11.59
C TYR A 210 -5.75 -9.55 -11.22
N ASN A 211 -6.05 -9.96 -9.98
CA ASN A 211 -7.43 -10.12 -9.50
C ASN A 211 -8.16 -8.78 -9.32
N SER A 212 -7.43 -7.67 -9.21
CA SER A 212 -7.98 -6.32 -9.10
C SER A 212 -8.44 -5.72 -10.45
N GLY A 213 -8.19 -6.41 -11.57
CA GLY A 213 -8.65 -5.97 -12.88
C GLY A 213 -10.09 -6.39 -13.23
N ASP A 214 -10.70 -5.66 -14.16
CA ASP A 214 -12.03 -5.93 -14.68
C ASP A 214 -12.09 -5.82 -16.22
N TYR A 215 -13.15 -6.35 -16.84
CA TYR A 215 -13.37 -6.25 -18.29
C TYR A 215 -14.51 -5.27 -18.66
N ALA A 216 -14.91 -4.40 -17.74
CA ALA A 216 -16.02 -3.48 -17.89
C ALA A 216 -15.61 -2.21 -18.67
N TYR A 217 -15.08 -2.35 -19.89
CA TYR A 217 -14.46 -1.28 -20.67
C TYR A 217 -15.30 0.00 -20.88
N ASN A 218 -16.63 -0.13 -20.84
CA ASN A 218 -17.55 1.00 -21.02
C ASN A 218 -18.01 1.62 -19.69
N ALA A 219 -17.57 1.07 -18.57
CA ALA A 219 -17.91 1.57 -17.25
C ALA A 219 -16.94 2.71 -16.89
N PRO A 220 -17.44 3.82 -16.32
CA PRO A 220 -16.61 4.97 -15.94
C PRO A 220 -15.55 4.61 -14.88
N ASP A 221 -15.78 3.54 -14.14
CA ASP A 221 -14.93 2.94 -13.11
C ASP A 221 -14.07 1.78 -13.66
N HIS A 222 -13.80 1.70 -14.96
CA HIS A 222 -12.94 0.65 -15.50
C HIS A 222 -11.49 0.80 -15.00
N HIS A 223 -11.01 -0.18 -14.23
CA HIS A 223 -9.67 -0.19 -13.60
C HIS A 223 -8.56 -0.72 -14.51
N GLY A 224 -8.93 -1.20 -15.71
CA GLY A 224 -8.06 -1.93 -16.61
C GLY A 224 -8.27 -3.44 -16.50
N THR A 225 -7.93 -4.15 -17.58
CA THR A 225 -8.03 -5.61 -17.59
C THR A 225 -7.06 -6.26 -16.60
N PRO A 226 -7.36 -7.47 -16.10
CA PRO A 226 -6.41 -8.24 -15.28
C PRO A 226 -4.99 -8.29 -15.84
N GLN A 227 -4.85 -8.45 -17.16
CA GLN A 227 -3.53 -8.47 -17.80
C GLN A 227 -2.85 -7.08 -17.79
N MET A 228 -3.60 -6.00 -18.05
CA MET A 228 -3.03 -4.64 -18.02
C MET A 228 -2.53 -4.27 -16.62
N ARG A 229 -3.29 -4.64 -15.58
CA ARG A 229 -2.95 -4.44 -14.17
C ARG A 229 -1.65 -5.19 -13.84
N LEU A 230 -1.59 -6.48 -14.19
CA LEU A 230 -0.40 -7.31 -14.02
C LEU A 230 0.82 -6.76 -14.77
N ASP A 231 0.67 -6.34 -16.03
CA ASP A 231 1.75 -5.77 -16.84
C ASP A 231 2.27 -4.46 -16.23
N ALA A 232 1.38 -3.63 -15.68
CA ALA A 232 1.74 -2.42 -14.97
C ALA A 232 2.55 -2.73 -13.70
N PHE A 233 2.07 -3.68 -12.90
CA PHE A 233 2.77 -4.15 -11.71
C PHE A 233 4.18 -4.69 -12.04
N LEU A 234 4.29 -5.54 -13.05
CA LEU A 234 5.58 -6.12 -13.48
C LEU A 234 6.55 -5.05 -13.98
N PHE A 235 6.07 -4.05 -14.71
CA PHE A 235 6.90 -2.90 -15.09
C PHE A 235 7.45 -2.17 -13.86
N GLY A 236 6.64 -2.01 -12.80
CA GLY A 236 7.09 -1.49 -11.51
C GLY A 236 8.21 -2.31 -10.88
N VAL A 237 8.02 -3.63 -10.82
CA VAL A 237 9.04 -4.56 -10.30
C VAL A 237 10.35 -4.39 -11.08
N GLU A 238 10.29 -4.36 -12.41
CA GLU A 238 11.48 -4.15 -13.26
C GLU A 238 12.18 -2.82 -12.94
N LEU A 239 11.42 -1.72 -12.79
CA LEU A 239 11.99 -0.41 -12.42
C LEU A 239 12.76 -0.46 -11.10
N SER A 240 12.26 -1.19 -10.10
CA SER A 240 12.92 -1.30 -8.79
C SER A 240 14.25 -2.06 -8.83
N LEU A 241 14.45 -2.89 -9.87
CA LEU A 241 15.64 -3.72 -10.06
C LEU A 241 16.67 -3.06 -10.99
N GLN A 242 16.30 -1.97 -11.68
CA GLN A 242 17.21 -1.23 -12.55
C GLN A 242 18.23 -0.42 -11.75
N LYS A 243 19.51 -0.55 -12.13
CA LYS A 243 20.58 0.25 -11.53
C LYS A 243 20.38 1.73 -11.86
N GLY A 244 20.36 2.59 -10.83
CA GLY A 244 20.29 4.05 -10.99
C GLY A 244 18.92 4.67 -10.75
N ILE A 245 17.86 3.89 -10.54
CA ILE A 245 16.53 4.37 -10.14
C ILE A 245 16.33 3.99 -8.67
N PHE A 246 16.75 4.89 -7.77
CA PHE A 246 16.74 4.57 -6.33
C PHE A 246 15.60 5.22 -5.55
N SER A 247 15.04 6.33 -6.05
CA SER A 247 13.96 7.00 -5.33
C SER A 247 12.59 6.59 -5.84
N TYR A 248 11.63 6.55 -4.92
CA TYR A 248 10.22 6.39 -5.24
C TYR A 248 9.74 7.41 -6.29
N TRP A 249 10.18 8.67 -6.17
CA TRP A 249 9.73 9.73 -7.07
C TRP A 249 10.31 9.64 -8.48
N ASP A 250 11.48 9.02 -8.66
CA ASP A 250 12.02 8.72 -10.00
C ASP A 250 11.14 7.67 -10.70
N ALA A 251 10.82 6.58 -10.00
CA ALA A 251 9.91 5.56 -10.50
C ALA A 251 8.51 6.13 -10.77
N PHE A 252 8.00 7.00 -9.88
CA PHE A 252 6.73 7.70 -10.04
C PHE A 252 6.69 8.53 -11.32
N ASN A 253 7.76 9.30 -11.62
CA ASN A 253 7.84 10.09 -12.84
C ASN A 253 7.87 9.21 -14.10
N LEU A 254 8.57 8.07 -14.06
CA LEU A 254 8.60 7.11 -15.17
C LEU A 254 7.22 6.44 -15.38
N ALA A 255 6.54 6.08 -14.31
CA ALA A 255 5.17 5.56 -14.36
C ALA A 255 4.21 6.57 -14.99
N LYS A 256 4.32 7.85 -14.58
CA LYS A 256 3.56 8.97 -15.14
C LYS A 256 3.77 9.12 -16.65
N LEU A 257 5.03 9.09 -17.09
CA LEU A 257 5.39 9.16 -18.51
C LEU A 257 4.86 7.97 -19.31
N LYS A 258 4.92 6.75 -18.77
CA LYS A 258 4.42 5.53 -19.44
C LYS A 258 2.93 5.64 -19.83
N TYR A 259 2.13 6.31 -19.00
CA TYR A 259 0.68 6.46 -19.21
C TYR A 259 0.25 7.85 -19.71
N ASN A 260 1.21 8.72 -20.07
CA ASN A 260 0.95 10.10 -20.54
C ASN A 260 0.15 10.97 -19.55
N LEU A 261 0.46 10.86 -18.26
CA LEU A 261 -0.15 11.60 -17.16
C LEU A 261 0.69 12.82 -16.73
#